data_AF-A0AAP0R187-F1
#
_entry.id   AF-A0AAP0R187-F1
#
_cell.length_a   1.000
_cell.length_b   1.000
_cell.length_c   1.000
_cell.angle_alpha   90.00
_cell.angle_beta   90.00
_cell.angle_gamma   90.00
#
_symmetry.space_group_name_H-M   'P 1'
#
loop_
_entity.id
_entity.type
_entity.pdbx_description
1 polymer ?
#
loop_
_entity_poly.entity_id
_entity_poly.type
_entity_poly.pdbx_seq_one_letter_code
_entity_poly.pdbx_strand_id
1 'polypeptide(L)'
;MGNIARLVRAEWSLAEDDAIEVTSLVREVVKAKRMGREVMNNDEYFGFIKDMYEVGEDSRSFLLTSMVGLPCDEVDFGWGKPLWFSLGPILLPDLAILSSASNSEGIEALVVMFKEDMEKFEQETSITAYASPNPSIFIMK
;
A
#
# COMPACT_ATOMS: atom_id res chain seq x y z
N MET A 1 8.23 -22.09 7.13
CA MET A 1 7.92 -20.68 6.75
C MET A 1 6.51 -20.38 7.20
N GLY A 2 6.26 -19.16 7.66
CA GLY A 2 4.96 -18.70 8.15
C GLY A 2 4.89 -17.18 8.11
N ASN A 3 3.71 -16.63 8.35
CA ASN A 3 3.49 -15.19 8.30
C ASN A 3 4.05 -14.52 9.56
N ILE A 4 5.14 -13.76 9.41
CA ILE A 4 5.66 -12.86 10.45
C ILE A 4 5.36 -11.44 9.99
N ALA A 5 4.08 -11.07 10.04
CA ALA A 5 3.59 -9.76 9.70
C ALA A 5 2.64 -9.27 10.81
N ARG A 6 2.56 -7.95 11.00
CA ARG A 6 1.64 -7.30 11.93
C ARG A 6 0.97 -6.12 11.26
N LEU A 7 -0.30 -5.93 11.59
CA LEU A 7 -1.02 -4.73 11.22
C LEU A 7 -0.70 -3.60 12.19
N VAL A 8 -0.62 -2.40 11.65
CA VAL A 8 -0.50 -1.15 12.40
C VAL A 8 -1.55 -0.18 11.86
N ARG A 9 -2.08 0.68 12.72
CA ARG A 9 -3.03 1.71 12.34
C ARG A 9 -2.40 3.08 12.49
N ALA A 10 -2.58 3.93 11.48
CA ALA A 10 -2.33 5.36 11.57
C ALA A 10 -3.67 6.07 11.43
N GLU A 11 -3.96 6.95 12.38
CA GLU A 11 -5.17 7.78 12.39
C GLU A 11 -4.73 9.23 12.24
N TRP A 12 -5.41 9.97 11.36
CA TRP A 12 -5.15 11.37 11.14
C TRP A 12 -6.48 12.09 10.88
N SER A 13 -6.54 13.36 11.27
CA SER A 13 -7.69 14.21 10.98
C SER A 13 -7.56 14.78 9.57
N LEU A 14 -8.67 14.87 8.85
CA LEU A 14 -8.76 15.68 7.65
C LEU A 14 -8.82 17.16 8.02
N ALA A 15 -8.38 18.03 7.11
CA ALA A 15 -8.58 19.47 7.25
C ALA A 15 -10.09 19.83 7.16
N GLU A 16 -10.43 21.09 7.47
CA GLU A 16 -11.84 21.56 7.47
C GLU A 16 -12.54 21.42 6.10
N ASP A 17 -11.76 21.32 5.02
CA ASP A 17 -12.21 21.12 3.64
C ASP A 17 -12.03 19.68 3.14
N ASP A 18 -11.91 18.70 4.05
CA ASP A 18 -11.57 17.30 3.76
C ASP A 18 -10.19 17.11 3.09
N ALA A 19 -9.33 18.14 3.02
CA ALA A 19 -8.02 18.01 2.41
C ALA A 19 -7.06 17.16 3.26
N ILE A 20 -6.23 16.39 2.56
CA ILE A 20 -5.16 15.58 3.17
C ILE A 20 -3.87 16.42 3.22
N GLU A 21 -3.42 16.73 4.42
CA GLU A 21 -2.08 17.28 4.62
C GLU A 21 -1.06 16.12 4.62
N VAL A 22 -0.34 15.93 3.50
CA VAL A 22 0.60 14.82 3.29
C VAL A 22 1.66 14.72 4.40
N THR A 23 2.17 15.86 4.88
CA THR A 23 3.14 15.92 5.99
C THR A 23 2.58 15.37 7.29
N SER A 24 1.31 15.67 7.59
CA SER A 24 0.61 15.15 8.76
C SER A 24 0.37 13.64 8.63
N LEU A 25 -0.12 13.19 7.46
CA LEU A 25 -0.32 11.77 7.15
C LEU A 25 0.97 10.97 7.31
N VAL A 26 2.06 11.40 6.67
CA VAL A 26 3.36 10.72 6.71
C VAL A 26 3.89 10.65 8.14
N ARG A 27 3.70 11.71 8.94
CA ARG A 27 4.10 11.72 10.36
C ARG A 27 3.38 10.62 11.14
N GLU A 28 2.07 10.49 10.99
CA GLU A 28 1.30 9.47 11.73
C GLU A 28 1.62 8.05 11.25
N VAL A 29 1.83 7.84 9.94
CA VAL A 29 2.27 6.53 9.41
C VAL A 29 3.64 6.15 9.97
N VAL A 30 4.60 7.08 10.00
CA VAL A 30 5.94 6.82 10.57
C VAL A 30 5.85 6.50 12.06
N LYS A 31 5.00 7.22 12.80
CA LYS A 31 4.77 6.97 14.23
C LYS A 31 4.16 5.59 14.45
N ALA A 32 3.11 5.22 13.72
CA ALA A 32 2.47 3.91 13.77
C ALA A 32 3.46 2.77 13.48
N LYS A 33 4.30 2.91 12.44
CA LYS A 33 5.35 1.93 12.11
C LYS A 33 6.40 1.77 13.20
N ARG A 34 6.71 2.82 13.96
CA ARG A 34 7.64 2.75 15.11
C ARG A 34 7.00 2.02 16.29
N MET A 35 5.76 2.37 16.61
CA MET A 35 5.00 1.76 17.71
C MET A 35 4.72 0.27 17.45
N GLY A 36 4.46 -0.13 16.20
CA GLY A 36 4.24 -1.53 15.83
C GLY A 36 5.44 -2.47 16.08
N ARG A 37 6.60 -1.94 16.46
CA ARG A 37 7.76 -2.74 16.93
C ARG A 37 7.57 -3.26 18.35
N GLU A 38 6.74 -2.60 19.15
CA GLU A 38 6.37 -3.09 20.47
C GLU A 38 5.56 -4.38 20.33
N VAL A 39 5.86 -5.36 21.18
CA VAL A 39 5.20 -6.66 21.13
C VAL A 39 3.94 -6.59 21.98
N MET A 40 2.80 -6.40 21.31
CA MET A 40 1.49 -6.71 21.91
C MET A 40 1.44 -8.21 22.22
N ASN A 41 0.81 -8.55 23.34
CA ASN A 41 0.45 -9.95 23.59
C ASN A 41 -0.68 -10.37 22.64
N ASN A 42 -0.97 -11.68 22.57
CA ASN A 42 -1.95 -12.19 21.62
C ASN A 42 -3.35 -11.60 21.85
N ASP A 43 -3.79 -11.47 23.10
CA ASP A 43 -5.13 -10.96 23.42
C ASP A 43 -5.29 -9.49 23.05
N GLU A 44 -4.26 -8.67 23.32
CA GLU A 44 -4.18 -7.29 22.89
C GLU A 44 -4.22 -7.16 21.37
N TYR A 45 -3.46 -7.99 20.66
CA TYR A 45 -3.45 -7.98 19.20
C TYR A 45 -4.80 -8.42 18.62
N PHE A 46 -5.42 -9.46 19.17
CA PHE A 46 -6.76 -9.87 18.76
C PHE A 46 -7.80 -8.79 19.01
N GLY A 47 -7.73 -8.09 20.15
CA GLY A 47 -8.55 -6.92 20.45
C GLY A 47 -8.36 -5.80 19.43
N PHE A 48 -7.12 -5.47 19.11
CA PHE A 48 -6.78 -4.48 18.08
C PHE A 48 -7.33 -4.86 16.70
N ILE A 49 -7.18 -6.12 16.28
CA ILE A 49 -7.71 -6.59 15.01
C ILE A 49 -9.22 -6.47 14.96
N LYS A 50 -9.91 -6.88 16.03
CA LYS A 50 -11.36 -6.76 16.14
C LYS A 50 -11.82 -5.30 16.03
N ASP A 51 -11.17 -4.41 16.78
CA ASP A 51 -11.43 -2.96 16.71
C ASP A 51 -11.18 -2.41 15.30
N MET A 52 -10.17 -2.91 14.57
CA MET A 52 -9.92 -2.50 13.18
C MET A 52 -11.05 -2.87 12.24
N TYR A 53 -11.65 -4.05 12.42
CA TYR A 53 -12.81 -4.46 11.64
C TYR A 53 -14.06 -3.65 11.97
N GLU A 54 -14.30 -3.36 13.25
CA GLU A 54 -15.47 -2.59 13.69
C GLU A 54 -15.37 -1.11 13.27
N VAL A 55 -14.20 -0.48 13.43
CA VAL A 55 -13.96 0.91 12.99
C VAL A 55 -13.90 1.02 11.47
N GLY A 56 -13.43 -0.02 10.77
CA GLY A 56 -13.33 -0.03 9.31
C GLY A 56 -14.68 0.06 8.59
N GLU A 57 -15.77 -0.33 9.24
CA GLU A 57 -17.12 -0.27 8.66
C GLU A 57 -17.70 1.16 8.68
N ASP A 58 -17.29 1.98 9.66
CA ASP A 58 -17.78 3.36 9.87
C ASP A 58 -16.78 4.46 9.43
N SER A 59 -15.57 4.10 8.99
CA SER A 59 -14.49 5.06 8.66
C SER A 59 -13.94 4.92 7.23
N ARG A 60 -13.42 6.03 6.67
CA ARG A 60 -12.66 6.04 5.41
C ARG A 60 -11.28 5.40 5.66
N SER A 61 -11.22 4.07 5.64
CA SER A 61 -9.99 3.31 5.83
C SER A 61 -9.39 2.88 4.49
N PHE A 62 -8.07 2.75 4.44
CA PHE A 62 -7.35 2.31 3.25
C PHE A 62 -6.15 1.45 3.66
N LEU A 63 -6.09 0.22 3.17
CA LEU A 63 -5.07 -0.75 3.52
C LEU A 63 -3.82 -0.55 2.67
N LEU A 64 -2.65 -0.63 3.30
CA LEU A 64 -1.36 -0.48 2.62
C LEU A 64 -0.42 -1.61 3.03
N THR A 65 0.21 -2.24 2.05
CA THR A 65 1.33 -3.16 2.27
C THR A 65 2.50 -2.83 1.34
N SER A 66 3.70 -3.25 1.71
CA SER A 66 4.94 -2.96 0.98
C SER A 66 5.73 -4.23 0.74
N MET A 67 6.01 -4.50 -0.52
CA MET A 67 6.92 -5.55 -1.01
C MET A 67 8.30 -4.99 -1.37
N VAL A 68 8.52 -3.67 -1.19
CA VAL A 68 9.81 -3.01 -1.43
C VAL A 68 10.94 -3.70 -0.66
N GLY A 69 12.04 -3.98 -1.36
CA GLY A 69 13.22 -4.65 -0.80
C GLY A 69 13.11 -6.18 -0.74
N LEU A 70 11.99 -6.76 -1.19
CA LEU A 70 11.93 -8.19 -1.48
C LEU A 70 12.54 -8.46 -2.86
N PRO A 71 13.30 -9.55 -3.04
CA PRO A 71 14.02 -9.84 -4.29
C PRO A 71 13.10 -10.47 -5.35
N CYS A 72 11.89 -9.95 -5.52
CA CYS A 72 10.86 -10.51 -6.40
C CYS A 72 11.25 -10.43 -7.89
N ASP A 73 11.94 -9.36 -8.27
CA ASP A 73 12.47 -9.08 -9.60
C ASP A 73 13.90 -9.64 -9.82
N GLU A 74 14.55 -10.13 -8.76
CA GLU A 74 15.90 -10.69 -8.83
C GLU A 74 15.94 -12.21 -9.04
N VAL A 75 14.79 -12.88 -8.93
CA VAL A 75 14.71 -14.35 -9.03
C VAL A 75 15.07 -14.83 -10.44
N ASP A 76 16.00 -15.77 -10.54
CA ASP A 76 16.39 -16.43 -11.78
C ASP A 76 16.27 -17.96 -11.61
N PHE A 77 15.41 -18.57 -12.42
CA PHE A 77 15.18 -20.03 -12.42
C PHE A 77 16.05 -20.77 -13.46
N GLY A 78 16.99 -20.08 -14.10
CA GLY A 78 17.88 -20.61 -15.15
C GLY A 78 17.60 -20.08 -16.55
N TRP A 79 16.65 -19.15 -16.69
CA TRP A 79 16.24 -18.53 -17.97
C TRP A 79 16.32 -17.01 -17.95
N GLY A 80 16.97 -16.43 -16.94
CA GLY A 80 17.06 -14.99 -16.72
C GLY A 80 16.03 -14.49 -15.71
N LYS A 81 16.24 -13.23 -15.30
CA LYS A 81 15.38 -12.52 -14.35
C LYS A 81 14.06 -12.08 -15.01
N PRO A 82 12.97 -11.92 -14.25
CA PRO A 82 11.74 -11.36 -14.78
C PRO A 82 11.96 -9.91 -15.25
N LEU A 83 11.31 -9.56 -16.35
CA LEU A 83 11.27 -8.17 -16.81
C LEU A 83 10.42 -7.29 -15.86
N TRP A 84 9.38 -7.89 -15.28
CA TRP A 84 8.46 -7.22 -14.37
C TRP A 84 7.84 -8.22 -13.40
N PHE A 85 7.53 -7.76 -12.19
CA PHE A 85 6.82 -8.50 -11.17
C PHE A 85 5.53 -7.77 -10.82
N SER A 86 4.42 -8.49 -10.83
CA SER A 86 3.13 -7.99 -10.36
C SER A 86 2.39 -9.07 -9.60
N LEU A 87 1.43 -8.64 -8.80
CA LEU A 87 0.47 -9.53 -8.17
C LEU A 87 -0.70 -9.78 -9.12
N GLY A 88 -1.36 -10.93 -8.93
CA GLY A 88 -2.56 -11.29 -9.67
C GLY A 88 -3.77 -10.42 -9.29
N PRO A 89 -4.96 -10.75 -9.80
CA PRO A 89 -6.19 -10.04 -9.45
C PRO A 89 -6.43 -10.09 -7.94
N ILE A 90 -6.58 -8.92 -7.32
CA ILE A 90 -6.90 -8.80 -5.90
C ILE A 90 -8.36 -8.36 -5.78
N LEU A 91 -9.13 -9.11 -4.99
CA LEU A 91 -10.57 -8.89 -4.79
C LEU A 91 -10.88 -8.13 -3.49
N LEU A 92 -9.91 -7.38 -2.98
CA LEU A 92 -10.04 -6.56 -1.79
C LEU A 92 -9.91 -5.08 -2.20
N PRO A 93 -11.03 -4.33 -2.31
CA PRO A 93 -10.99 -2.90 -2.58
C PRO A 93 -10.36 -2.13 -1.42
N ASP A 94 -10.00 -0.89 -1.69
CA ASP A 94 -9.33 0.05 -0.77
C ASP A 94 -8.00 -0.48 -0.24
N LEU A 95 -7.21 -1.06 -1.17
CA LEU A 95 -5.89 -1.61 -0.92
C LEU A 95 -4.86 -1.01 -1.89
N ALA A 96 -3.69 -0.65 -1.37
CA ALA A 96 -2.50 -0.47 -2.18
C ALA A 96 -1.35 -1.39 -1.77
N ILE A 97 -0.61 -1.85 -2.77
CA ILE A 97 0.60 -2.64 -2.62
C ILE A 97 1.74 -1.87 -3.28
N LEU A 98 2.76 -1.55 -2.49
CA LEU A 98 3.95 -0.86 -2.96
C LEU A 98 5.05 -1.87 -3.32
N SER A 99 5.61 -1.76 -4.52
CA SER A 99 6.76 -2.54 -4.98
C SER A 99 7.85 -1.63 -5.54
N SER A 100 9.08 -2.13 -5.57
CA SER A 100 10.15 -1.47 -6.32
C SER A 100 9.79 -1.47 -7.81
N ALA A 101 10.04 -0.34 -8.49
CA ALA A 101 9.93 -0.30 -9.94
C ALA A 101 11.03 -1.15 -10.59
N SER A 102 10.71 -1.80 -11.71
CA SER A 102 11.63 -2.67 -12.45
C SER A 102 12.93 -1.99 -12.91
N ASN A 103 12.91 -0.68 -13.12
CA ASN A 103 14.08 0.13 -13.47
C ASN A 103 14.88 0.62 -12.24
N SER A 104 14.53 0.20 -11.04
CA SER A 104 15.16 0.54 -9.75
C SER A 104 15.14 2.03 -9.33
N GLU A 105 14.52 2.92 -10.10
CA GLU A 105 14.50 4.38 -9.83
C GLU A 105 13.21 4.88 -9.16
N GLY A 106 12.27 3.99 -8.80
CA GLY A 106 10.99 4.41 -8.23
C GLY A 106 10.19 3.32 -7.52
N ILE A 107 8.93 3.67 -7.22
CA ILE A 107 7.94 2.80 -6.59
C ILE A 107 6.77 2.61 -7.55
N GLU A 108 6.34 1.36 -7.71
CA GLU A 108 5.06 1.02 -8.32
C GLU A 108 4.03 0.82 -7.22
N ALA A 109 2.82 1.36 -7.42
CA ALA A 109 1.69 1.20 -6.53
C ALA A 109 0.57 0.48 -7.27
N LEU A 110 0.32 -0.78 -6.92
CA LEU A 110 -0.88 -1.49 -7.35
C LEU A 110 -2.03 -1.07 -6.45
N VAL A 111 -2.93 -0.24 -6.97
CA VAL A 111 -4.08 0.32 -6.25
C VAL A 111 -5.35 -0.44 -6.68
N VAL A 112 -6.12 -0.91 -5.71
CA VAL A 112 -7.36 -1.67 -5.91
C VAL A 112 -8.47 -0.91 -5.21
N MET A 113 -9.47 -0.48 -5.97
CA MET A 113 -10.62 0.29 -5.48
C MET A 113 -11.88 -0.13 -6.24
N PHE A 114 -13.05 0.30 -5.77
CA PHE A 114 -14.27 0.23 -6.57
C PHE A 114 -14.13 1.07 -7.83
N LYS A 115 -14.81 0.67 -8.90
CA LYS A 115 -14.67 1.27 -10.22
C LYS A 115 -14.98 2.78 -10.17
N GLU A 116 -16.04 3.15 -9.47
CA GLU A 116 -16.53 4.52 -9.34
C GLU A 116 -15.51 5.44 -8.64
N ASP A 117 -14.69 4.88 -7.75
CA ASP A 117 -13.67 5.64 -7.04
C ASP A 117 -12.33 5.63 -7.78
N MET A 118 -12.01 4.54 -8.47
CA MET A 118 -10.85 4.48 -9.36
C MET A 118 -10.95 5.52 -10.49
N GLU A 119 -12.15 5.70 -11.08
CA GLU A 119 -12.37 6.71 -12.12
C GLU A 119 -12.05 8.14 -11.64
N LYS A 120 -12.32 8.46 -10.37
CA LYS A 120 -11.97 9.75 -9.76
C LYS A 120 -10.49 9.81 -9.41
N PHE A 121 -9.95 8.72 -8.85
CA PHE A 121 -8.55 8.60 -8.45
C PHE A 121 -7.60 8.81 -9.64
N GLU A 122 -7.90 8.22 -10.80
CA GLU A 122 -7.09 8.37 -12.02
C GLU A 122 -7.14 9.78 -12.62
N GLN A 123 -8.18 10.56 -12.32
CA GLN A 123 -8.35 11.94 -12.81
C GLN A 123 -7.85 13.00 -11.82
N GLU A 124 -7.52 12.60 -10.60
CA GLU A 124 -7.12 13.51 -9.54
C GLU A 124 -5.77 14.18 -9.88
N THR A 125 -5.78 15.52 -9.93
CA THR A 125 -4.63 16.29 -10.40
C THR A 125 -3.46 16.19 -9.43
N SER A 126 -3.75 16.13 -8.13
CA SER A 126 -2.72 15.94 -7.10
C SER A 126 -2.02 14.59 -7.20
N ILE A 127 -2.63 13.57 -7.81
CA ILE A 127 -2.06 12.24 -8.01
C ILE A 127 -1.32 12.17 -9.35
N THR A 128 -1.96 12.60 -10.43
CA THR A 128 -1.38 12.58 -11.79
C THR A 128 -0.15 13.49 -11.93
N ALA A 129 0.02 14.47 -11.05
CA ALA A 129 1.24 15.26 -10.95
C ALA A 129 2.49 14.44 -10.55
N TYR A 130 2.31 13.29 -9.87
CA TYR A 130 3.40 12.47 -9.34
C TYR A 130 3.38 11.01 -9.79
N ALA A 131 2.28 10.55 -10.41
CA ALA A 131 2.09 9.17 -10.83
C ALA A 131 1.75 9.09 -12.32
N SER A 132 2.24 8.03 -12.98
CA SER A 132 1.81 7.64 -14.32
C SER A 132 0.90 6.42 -14.22
N PRO A 133 -0.38 6.51 -14.59
CA PRO A 133 -1.29 5.37 -14.51
C PRO A 133 -0.89 4.31 -15.55
N ASN A 134 -0.98 3.04 -15.16
CA ASN A 134 -0.76 1.87 -16.02
C ASN A 134 0.49 1.97 -16.90
N PRO A 135 1.71 1.96 -16.30
CA PRO A 135 2.94 2.08 -17.06
C PRO A 135 3.06 0.94 -18.07
N SER A 136 3.52 1.28 -19.28
CA SER A 136 3.80 0.27 -20.31
C SER A 136 5.08 -0.49 -19.96
N ILE A 137 5.04 -1.82 -20.08
CA ILE A 137 6.24 -2.64 -19.95
C ILE A 137 7.07 -2.48 -21.22
N PHE A 138 8.19 -1.78 -21.13
CA PHE A 138 9.13 -1.66 -22.25
C PHE A 138 9.97 -2.93 -22.35
N ILE A 139 9.71 -3.74 -23.37
CA ILE A 139 10.58 -4.86 -23.73
C ILE A 139 11.74 -4.27 -24.53
N MET A 140 12.91 -4.08 -23.90
CA MET A 140 14.14 -3.82 -24.65
C MET A 140 14.48 -5.05 -25.49
N LYS A 141 14.71 -4.82 -26.78
CA LYS A 141 14.91 -5.86 -27.80
C LYS A 141 16.39 -6.10 -28.05
#